data_AF-A0A158PIP4-F1
#
_entry.id   AF-A0A158PIP4-F1
#
_cell.length_a   1.000
_cell.length_b   1.000
_cell.length_c   1.000
_cell.angle_alpha   90.00
_cell.angle_beta   90.00
_cell.angle_gamma   90.00
#
_symmetry.space_group_name_H-M   'P 1'
#
loop_
_entity.id
_entity.type
_entity.pdbx_description
1 polymer ?
#
loop_
_entity_poly.entity_id
_entity_poly.type
_entity_poly.pdbx_seq_one_letter_code
_entity_poly.pdbx_strand_id
1 'polypeptide(L)'
;MNNFDGFNKLKRTSCVVQLCPLMRENTVNGAQLIRRSLSHDISYRTRLQELIFDLYRDEKTNKIFIPRFFKEWIDAGIRKDDPRLQEVINKVSKRLKRASSISFYLNTMIAIIILYVKDTMCVLLSRCVGNSIGVIGKALKKQLVIPDWPSFTKVMGELYEECRRNDRGQLARADPNSFAISVCTVDGQRMSWGDALKPFCLQSVSKPFTYALVHDELGPDELHSHVGQEPSGRLFNDICLDHNKKPHNPLINAGAIVVASLMKRHASLSDRFDFAIHQMRRFSGAGYVGFNNAVFLSERETADRNYALSYYMREHKVFPPDTSIQDTLDLYFQLCAIETNCDTLAVMAATLANGGVNPMNSERVINNRACRDTLSLMYSCGMYDWSGQFAFRIGLPAKSGVSGDMIMVIPNVMAIAIYSPRLDMLGNTYRGVRFAEAFINKFNFHNYDSLVYSDCQKMDPRKVVPETEHDNTSRFMFATKHGDISTIKRYLLLGIDIHDRDYDDRTVLHVAASEGDSTCLHYLLTKWKESPEPRDRFGRTPLDDANYFGHKECVTVLQEFIDRWTEQ
;
A
#
# COMPACT_ATOMS: atom_id res chain seq x y z
N MET A 1 -67.71 -4.73 18.56
CA MET A 1 -66.67 -3.77 19.02
C MET A 1 -65.39 -4.09 18.25
N ASN A 2 -65.13 -3.25 17.24
CA ASN A 2 -63.92 -2.99 16.46
C ASN A 2 -63.10 -4.20 15.95
N ASN A 3 -63.33 -4.68 14.70
CA ASN A 3 -62.86 -4.14 13.39
C ASN A 3 -61.42 -4.62 13.07
N PHE A 4 -61.07 -5.31 11.98
CA PHE A 4 -61.70 -5.54 10.68
C PHE A 4 -61.17 -6.85 10.06
N ASP A 5 -62.10 -7.64 9.52
CA ASP A 5 -61.89 -8.82 8.68
C ASP A 5 -61.56 -8.45 7.22
N GLY A 6 -60.80 -9.34 6.58
CA GLY A 6 -60.96 -9.69 5.16
C GLY A 6 -60.21 -8.84 4.14
N PHE A 7 -59.35 -9.47 3.34
CA PHE A 7 -59.61 -9.66 1.91
C PHE A 7 -58.54 -10.57 1.30
N ASN A 8 -58.93 -11.81 1.03
CA ASN A 8 -58.19 -12.77 0.23
C ASN A 8 -59.00 -12.99 -1.08
N LYS A 9 -58.29 -13.09 -2.22
CA LYS A 9 -58.73 -13.32 -3.61
C LYS A 9 -59.12 -12.08 -4.45
N LEU A 10 -58.26 -11.75 -5.43
CA LEU A 10 -58.69 -11.42 -6.80
C LEU A 10 -57.53 -11.49 -7.84
N LYS A 11 -57.67 -12.47 -8.74
CA LYS A 11 -57.36 -12.53 -10.19
C LYS A 11 -56.06 -11.92 -10.77
N ARG A 12 -55.38 -12.78 -11.55
CA ARG A 12 -54.47 -12.45 -12.66
C ARG A 12 -55.11 -11.43 -13.61
N THR A 13 -54.43 -10.31 -13.87
CA THR A 13 -54.45 -9.59 -15.15
C THR A 13 -53.19 -8.73 -15.27
N SER A 14 -52.57 -8.81 -16.45
CA SER A 14 -51.46 -8.01 -16.95
C SER A 14 -51.63 -6.51 -16.69
N CYS A 15 -50.63 -5.87 -16.10
CA CYS A 15 -50.51 -4.41 -16.15
C CYS A 15 -49.10 -4.04 -16.60
N VAL A 16 -49.05 -3.60 -17.84
CA VAL A 16 -47.94 -2.92 -18.49
C VAL A 16 -47.48 -1.78 -17.58
N VAL A 17 -46.23 -1.85 -17.10
CA VAL A 17 -45.60 -0.72 -16.43
C VAL A 17 -45.42 0.37 -17.49
N GLN A 18 -46.21 1.43 -17.38
CA GLN A 18 -46.03 2.66 -18.14
C GLN A 18 -44.60 3.16 -17.94
N LEU A 19 -43.83 3.13 -19.02
CA LEU A 19 -42.54 3.80 -19.13
C LEU A 19 -42.74 5.30 -18.91
N CYS A 20 -42.19 5.79 -17.81
CA CYS A 20 -42.01 7.21 -17.56
C CYS A 20 -41.10 7.82 -18.67
N PRO A 21 -41.46 8.94 -19.32
CA PRO A 21 -40.70 9.50 -20.46
C PRO A 21 -39.29 10.02 -20.11
N LEU A 22 -38.90 10.04 -18.83
CA LEU A 22 -37.64 10.62 -18.33
C LEU A 22 -36.41 9.70 -18.45
N MET A 23 -36.56 8.46 -18.93
CA MET A 23 -35.47 7.47 -19.05
C MET A 23 -34.88 7.36 -20.47
N ARG A 24 -35.14 8.32 -21.36
CA ARG A 24 -34.48 8.40 -22.68
C ARG A 24 -33.49 9.56 -22.85
N GLU A 25 -33.37 10.47 -21.89
CA GLU A 25 -32.46 11.63 -21.98
C GLU A 25 -31.11 11.47 -21.24
N ASN A 26 -30.93 10.42 -20.43
CA ASN A 26 -29.72 10.27 -19.60
C ASN A 26 -28.57 9.47 -20.22
N THR A 27 -28.72 8.91 -21.41
CA THR A 27 -27.60 8.24 -22.12
C THR A 27 -26.67 9.23 -22.83
N VAL A 28 -27.18 10.41 -23.21
CA VAL A 28 -26.40 11.46 -23.90
C VAL A 28 -25.52 12.24 -22.91
N ASN A 29 -26.01 12.50 -21.69
CA ASN A 29 -25.25 13.21 -20.65
C ASN A 29 -24.10 12.38 -20.07
N GLY A 30 -24.28 11.06 -19.89
CA GLY A 30 -23.19 10.17 -19.45
C GLY A 30 -22.05 10.09 -20.47
N ALA A 31 -22.39 9.99 -21.77
CA ALA A 31 -21.40 10.00 -22.85
C ALA A 31 -20.71 11.37 -22.98
N GLN A 32 -21.40 12.48 -22.77
CA GLN A 32 -20.80 13.82 -22.76
C GLN A 32 -19.91 14.08 -21.53
N LEU A 33 -20.28 13.60 -20.34
CA LEU A 33 -19.45 13.67 -19.13
C LEU A 33 -18.19 12.82 -19.27
N ILE A 34 -18.30 11.60 -19.81
CA ILE A 34 -17.16 10.73 -20.12
C ILE A 34 -16.27 11.38 -21.20
N ARG A 35 -16.86 11.94 -22.27
CA ARG A 35 -16.09 12.66 -23.30
C ARG A 35 -15.40 13.91 -22.75
N ARG A 36 -16.05 14.68 -21.86
CA ARG A 36 -15.44 15.84 -21.19
C ARG A 36 -14.29 15.42 -20.28
N SER A 37 -14.48 14.38 -19.46
CA SER A 37 -13.43 13.81 -18.60
C SER A 37 -12.25 13.28 -19.42
N LEU A 38 -12.52 12.55 -20.52
CA LEU A 38 -11.49 12.06 -21.44
C LEU A 38 -10.77 13.21 -22.16
N SER A 39 -11.49 14.24 -22.60
CA SER A 39 -10.88 15.42 -23.24
C SER A 39 -10.01 16.24 -22.29
N HIS A 40 -10.41 16.31 -21.01
CA HIS A 40 -9.65 16.98 -19.96
C HIS A 40 -8.40 16.17 -19.59
N ASP A 41 -8.51 14.85 -19.48
CA ASP A 41 -7.37 13.94 -19.25
C ASP A 41 -6.37 13.99 -20.42
N ILE A 42 -6.84 14.02 -21.67
CA ILE A 42 -5.97 14.17 -22.85
C ILE A 42 -5.25 15.52 -22.84
N SER A 43 -5.97 16.64 -22.62
CA SER A 43 -5.37 17.99 -22.55
C SER A 43 -4.39 18.13 -21.38
N TYR A 44 -4.68 17.51 -20.24
CA TYR A 44 -3.82 17.49 -19.08
C TYR A 44 -2.55 16.66 -19.32
N ARG A 45 -2.66 15.47 -19.94
CA ARG A 45 -1.52 14.64 -20.31
C ARG A 45 -0.57 15.34 -21.28
N THR A 46 -1.10 16.03 -22.28
CA THR A 46 -0.27 16.80 -23.23
C THR A 46 0.47 17.94 -22.52
N ARG A 47 -0.21 18.71 -21.66
CA ARG A 47 0.44 19.76 -20.85
C ARG A 47 1.49 19.22 -19.88
N LEU A 48 1.21 18.09 -19.24
CA LEU A 48 2.16 17.46 -18.33
C LEU A 48 3.44 17.02 -19.08
N GLN A 49 3.31 16.51 -20.30
CA GLN A 49 4.44 16.10 -21.12
C GLN A 49 5.35 17.29 -21.49
N GLU A 50 4.77 18.44 -21.82
CA GLU A 50 5.51 19.68 -22.10
C GLU A 50 6.24 20.18 -20.83
N LEU A 51 5.56 20.20 -19.68
CA LEU A 51 6.17 20.60 -18.41
C LEU A 51 7.32 19.67 -17.99
N ILE A 52 7.17 18.36 -18.19
CA ILE A 52 8.24 17.39 -17.93
C ILE A 52 9.43 17.65 -18.85
N PHE A 53 9.18 17.95 -20.13
CA PHE A 53 10.25 18.32 -21.06
C PHE A 53 10.98 19.58 -20.60
N ASP A 54 10.24 20.62 -20.22
CA ASP A 54 10.81 21.88 -19.74
C ASP A 54 11.61 21.72 -18.43
N LEU A 55 11.21 20.83 -17.52
CA LEU A 55 11.92 20.57 -16.28
C LEU A 55 13.33 19.99 -16.51
N TYR A 56 13.50 19.17 -17.55
CA TYR A 56 14.75 18.46 -17.81
C TYR A 56 15.54 19.00 -19.01
N ARG A 57 15.02 20.01 -19.72
CA ARG A 57 15.75 20.65 -20.81
C ARG A 57 16.83 21.57 -20.26
N ASP A 58 17.98 21.53 -20.87
CA ASP A 58 19.01 22.55 -20.72
C ASP A 58 18.60 23.78 -21.54
N GLU A 59 18.50 24.95 -20.90
CA GLU A 59 18.00 26.17 -21.54
C GLU A 59 18.86 26.66 -22.71
N LYS A 60 20.17 26.40 -22.67
CA LYS A 60 21.12 26.86 -23.69
C LYS A 60 21.09 25.96 -24.92
N THR A 61 20.95 24.66 -24.71
CA THR A 61 21.07 23.65 -25.77
C THR A 61 19.72 23.11 -26.24
N ASN A 62 18.64 23.34 -25.49
CA ASN A 62 17.34 22.69 -25.64
C ASN A 62 17.45 21.15 -25.69
N LYS A 63 18.36 20.58 -24.90
CA LYS A 63 18.61 19.12 -24.83
C LYS A 63 18.25 18.59 -23.45
N ILE A 64 17.77 17.33 -23.41
CA ILE A 64 17.50 16.63 -22.15
C ILE A 64 18.64 15.67 -21.85
N PHE A 65 19.11 15.71 -20.61
CA PHE A 65 20.02 14.70 -20.09
C PHE A 65 19.24 13.48 -19.56
N ILE A 66 19.08 12.48 -20.42
CA ILE A 66 18.30 11.26 -20.15
C ILE A 66 18.71 10.51 -18.87
N PRO A 67 19.99 10.40 -18.49
CA PRO A 67 20.37 9.76 -17.23
C PRO A 67 19.78 10.45 -16.00
N ARG A 68 19.70 11.79 -15.99
CA ARG A 68 19.08 12.55 -14.88
C ARG A 68 17.58 12.24 -14.79
N PHE A 69 16.91 12.12 -15.93
CA PHE A 69 15.49 11.75 -15.97
C PHE A 69 15.22 10.35 -15.39
N PHE A 70 16.01 9.34 -15.76
CA PHE A 70 15.88 8.00 -15.19
C PHE A 70 16.34 7.90 -13.74
N LYS A 71 17.32 8.72 -13.32
CA LYS A 71 17.80 8.75 -11.94
C LYS A 71 16.67 9.11 -10.96
N GLU A 72 15.92 10.17 -11.25
CA GLU A 72 14.79 10.60 -10.41
C GLU A 72 13.73 9.52 -10.22
N TRP A 73 13.54 8.63 -11.20
CA TRP A 73 12.62 7.50 -11.09
C TRP A 73 13.14 6.39 -10.19
N ILE A 74 14.43 6.09 -10.32
CA ILE A 74 15.09 5.11 -9.47
C ILE A 74 15.11 5.61 -8.03
N ASP A 75 15.39 6.89 -7.82
CA ASP A 75 15.37 7.56 -6.52
C ASP A 75 13.94 7.58 -5.93
N ALA A 76 12.91 7.70 -6.78
CA ALA A 76 11.50 7.55 -6.40
C ALA A 76 11.08 6.08 -6.15
N GLY A 77 11.96 5.10 -6.37
CA GLY A 77 11.72 3.68 -6.11
C GLY A 77 11.14 2.87 -7.28
N ILE A 78 11.00 3.45 -8.47
CA ILE A 78 10.54 2.75 -9.67
C ILE A 78 11.74 2.06 -10.32
N ARG A 79 11.71 0.73 -10.40
CA ARG A 79 12.83 -0.06 -10.94
C ARG A 79 12.85 -0.09 -12.47
N LYS A 80 14.02 -0.39 -13.03
CA LYS A 80 14.24 -0.48 -14.50
C LYS A 80 13.46 -1.62 -15.16
N ASP A 81 13.17 -2.68 -14.42
CA ASP A 81 12.39 -3.83 -14.85
C ASP A 81 10.87 -3.60 -14.75
N ASP A 82 10.42 -2.40 -14.37
CA ASP A 82 9.00 -2.06 -14.34
C ASP A 82 8.37 -2.16 -15.74
N PRO A 83 7.32 -2.99 -15.94
CA PRO A 83 6.66 -3.17 -17.23
C PRO A 83 6.12 -1.86 -17.83
N ARG A 84 5.70 -0.90 -16.99
CA ARG A 84 5.21 0.42 -17.42
C ARG A 84 6.34 1.22 -18.06
N LEU A 85 7.60 0.99 -17.68
CA LEU A 85 8.75 1.69 -18.25
C LEU A 85 9.32 1.02 -19.50
N GLN A 86 9.02 -0.26 -19.74
CA GLN A 86 9.60 -1.03 -20.85
C GLN A 86 9.34 -0.39 -22.21
N GLU A 87 8.15 0.18 -22.44
CA GLU A 87 7.84 0.86 -23.69
C GLU A 87 8.72 2.10 -23.91
N VAL A 88 8.89 2.91 -22.86
CA VAL A 88 9.76 4.11 -22.89
C VAL A 88 11.21 3.70 -23.14
N ILE A 89 11.72 2.74 -22.36
CA ILE A 89 13.09 2.24 -22.47
C ILE A 89 13.35 1.70 -23.87
N ASN A 90 12.47 0.84 -24.39
CA ASN A 90 12.62 0.25 -25.72
C ASN A 90 12.61 1.30 -26.85
N LYS A 91 11.73 2.31 -26.77
CA LYS A 91 11.67 3.40 -27.77
C LYS A 91 12.92 4.28 -27.71
N VAL A 92 13.41 4.61 -26.51
CA VAL A 92 14.67 5.34 -26.31
C VAL A 92 15.84 4.55 -26.87
N SER A 93 15.98 3.27 -26.50
CA SER A 93 17.06 2.40 -26.98
C SER A 93 17.05 2.20 -28.50
N LYS A 94 15.89 1.99 -29.12
CA LYS A 94 15.78 1.87 -30.60
C LYS A 94 16.24 3.14 -31.31
N ARG A 95 16.01 4.31 -30.72
CA ARG A 95 16.38 5.59 -31.34
C ARG A 95 17.84 5.95 -31.11
N LEU A 96 18.40 5.59 -29.95
CA LEU A 96 19.85 5.63 -29.71
C LEU A 96 20.58 4.78 -30.75
N LYS A 97 20.15 3.53 -30.99
CA LYS A 97 20.72 2.65 -32.02
C LYS A 97 20.65 3.24 -33.45
N ARG A 98 19.64 4.06 -33.76
CA ARG A 98 19.51 4.74 -35.07
C ARG A 98 20.36 6.01 -35.19
N ALA A 99 20.63 6.68 -34.07
CA ALA A 99 21.50 7.86 -34.03
C ALA A 99 22.99 7.46 -34.01
N SER A 100 23.30 6.28 -33.46
CA SER A 100 24.65 5.74 -33.35
C SER A 100 25.01 4.85 -34.56
N SER A 101 25.42 5.49 -35.67
CA SER A 101 26.43 4.91 -36.58
C SER A 101 27.86 5.08 -36.02
N ILE A 102 28.00 5.47 -34.74
CA ILE A 102 29.28 5.74 -34.08
C ILE A 102 29.39 4.86 -32.82
N SER A 103 30.33 3.93 -32.94
CA SER A 103 31.05 3.12 -31.95
C SER A 103 30.28 2.40 -30.84
N PHE A 104 30.27 1.08 -31.03
CA PHE A 104 29.91 0.02 -30.11
C PHE A 104 31.11 -0.30 -29.22
N TYR A 105 31.31 0.35 -28.06
CA TYR A 105 32.13 -0.19 -26.95
C TYR A 105 31.87 0.66 -25.69
N LEU A 106 31.16 0.12 -24.70
CA LEU A 106 31.58 0.06 -23.30
C LEU A 106 30.43 -0.49 -22.43
N ASN A 107 30.73 -1.58 -21.72
CA ASN A 107 29.86 -2.28 -20.79
C ASN A 107 29.85 -1.63 -19.39
N THR A 108 29.87 -0.29 -19.32
CA THR A 108 29.88 0.45 -18.05
C THR A 108 28.83 1.56 -18.10
N MET A 109 28.00 1.59 -17.06
CA MET A 109 26.75 2.34 -16.86
C MET A 109 26.84 3.89 -16.91
N ILE A 110 27.79 4.50 -17.62
CA ILE A 110 27.99 5.96 -17.68
C ILE A 110 27.97 6.53 -19.11
N ALA A 111 28.05 5.70 -20.17
CA ALA A 111 28.01 6.20 -21.55
C ALA A 111 26.58 6.28 -22.11
N ILE A 112 25.75 7.21 -21.61
CA ILE A 112 24.47 7.54 -22.25
C ILE A 112 24.55 8.95 -22.85
N ILE A 113 25.07 8.95 -24.08
CA ILE A 113 24.72 9.77 -25.25
C ILE A 113 23.85 11.02 -24.95
N ILE A 114 24.44 12.20 -25.14
CA ILE A 114 23.75 13.47 -25.38
C ILE A 114 22.92 13.31 -26.66
N LEU A 115 21.61 13.12 -26.56
CA LEU A 115 20.75 13.07 -27.73
C LEU A 115 20.43 14.50 -28.21
N TYR A 116 20.77 14.77 -29.47
CA TYR A 116 20.21 15.88 -30.25
C TYR A 116 18.73 15.61 -30.55
N VAL A 117 17.92 16.68 -30.56
CA VAL A 117 16.80 17.00 -31.47
C VAL A 117 15.59 17.59 -30.73
N LYS A 118 15.47 18.92 -30.86
CA LYS A 118 14.46 19.85 -30.32
C LYS A 118 13.00 19.39 -30.56
N ASP A 119 12.69 18.86 -31.74
CA ASP A 119 11.32 18.46 -32.11
C ASP A 119 10.97 17.00 -31.81
N THR A 120 11.97 16.16 -31.56
CA THR A 120 11.74 14.72 -31.43
C THR A 120 11.43 14.33 -29.99
N MET A 121 12.01 14.96 -28.96
CA MET A 121 11.84 14.57 -27.55
C MET A 121 10.50 14.99 -26.94
N CYS A 122 9.91 16.14 -27.28
CA CYS A 122 8.50 16.42 -26.93
C CYS A 122 7.57 15.40 -27.60
N VAL A 123 7.81 15.04 -28.86
CA VAL A 123 7.09 13.98 -29.57
C VAL A 123 7.41 12.58 -28.99
N LEU A 124 8.60 12.39 -28.42
CA LEU A 124 9.05 11.12 -27.82
C LEU A 124 8.45 10.94 -26.45
N LEU A 125 8.52 11.93 -25.55
CA LEU A 125 7.84 11.89 -24.27
C LEU A 125 6.33 11.83 -24.49
N SER A 126 5.77 12.57 -25.45
CA SER A 126 4.33 12.48 -25.75
C SER A 126 3.88 11.14 -26.33
N ARG A 127 4.70 10.46 -27.16
CA ARG A 127 4.37 9.14 -27.72
C ARG A 127 4.90 7.94 -26.92
N CYS A 128 5.89 8.11 -26.05
CA CYS A 128 6.48 7.03 -25.25
C CYS A 128 5.83 6.91 -23.89
N VAL A 129 5.33 8.02 -23.34
CA VAL A 129 4.89 8.07 -21.95
C VAL A 129 3.37 7.83 -21.83
N GLY A 130 2.63 7.63 -22.93
CA GLY A 130 1.17 7.60 -22.98
C GLY A 130 0.46 6.79 -21.86
N ASN A 131 0.88 5.55 -21.62
CA ASN A 131 0.29 4.69 -20.58
C ASN A 131 0.95 4.86 -19.20
N SER A 132 2.17 5.40 -19.15
CA SER A 132 3.02 5.46 -17.94
C SER A 132 3.10 6.87 -17.35
N ILE A 133 2.50 7.86 -18.01
CA ILE A 133 2.52 9.29 -17.66
C ILE A 133 1.93 9.57 -16.29
N GLY A 134 0.94 8.78 -15.87
CA GLY A 134 0.33 8.93 -14.55
C GLY A 134 1.35 8.69 -13.44
N VAL A 135 2.05 7.55 -13.50
CA VAL A 135 3.05 7.15 -12.49
C VAL A 135 4.26 8.07 -12.55
N ILE A 136 4.72 8.41 -13.75
CA ILE A 136 5.83 9.35 -13.95
C ILE A 136 5.48 10.73 -13.41
N GLY A 137 4.28 11.23 -13.70
CA GLY A 137 3.80 12.50 -13.17
C GLY A 137 3.73 12.51 -11.65
N LYS A 138 3.23 11.42 -11.04
CA LYS A 138 3.22 11.26 -9.58
C LYS A 138 4.63 11.25 -8.99
N ALA A 139 5.55 10.48 -9.56
CA ALA A 139 6.94 10.39 -9.12
C ALA A 139 7.62 11.76 -9.10
N LEU A 140 7.50 12.52 -10.20
CA LEU A 140 8.11 13.84 -10.34
C LEU A 140 7.53 14.88 -9.36
N LYS A 141 6.25 14.74 -9.00
CA LYS A 141 5.58 15.61 -8.02
C LYS A 141 5.78 15.13 -6.57
N LYS A 142 6.54 14.05 -6.34
CA LYS A 142 6.64 13.38 -5.04
C LYS A 142 5.26 13.01 -4.46
N GLN A 143 4.33 12.63 -5.35
CA GLN A 143 2.95 12.23 -5.03
C GLN A 143 2.75 10.70 -5.08
N LEU A 144 3.85 9.94 -5.12
CA LEU A 144 3.76 8.51 -4.85
C LEU A 144 3.40 8.31 -3.38
N VAL A 145 2.78 7.18 -3.07
CA VAL A 145 2.27 6.87 -1.73
C VAL A 145 3.35 6.93 -0.63
N ILE A 146 4.62 6.69 -0.99
CA ILE A 146 5.78 6.99 -0.15
C ILE A 146 6.65 8.02 -0.89
N PRO A 147 6.54 9.32 -0.56
CA PRO A 147 7.28 10.38 -1.25
C PRO A 147 8.81 10.29 -1.08
N ASP A 148 9.27 10.07 0.16
CA ASP A 148 10.70 9.97 0.49
C ASP A 148 11.13 8.50 0.55
N TRP A 149 11.20 7.89 -0.63
CA TRP A 149 11.58 6.49 -0.79
C TRP A 149 12.99 6.15 -0.26
N PRO A 150 14.04 6.98 -0.46
CA PRO A 150 15.37 6.72 0.09
C PRO A 150 15.38 6.65 1.63
N SER A 151 14.71 7.58 2.31
CA SER A 151 14.64 7.57 3.78
C SER A 151 13.86 6.35 4.28
N PHE A 152 12.73 6.02 3.66
CA PHE A 152 11.96 4.84 4.01
C PHE A 152 12.77 3.54 3.85
N THR A 153 13.44 3.37 2.70
CA THR A 153 14.23 2.15 2.42
C THR A 153 15.46 2.04 3.31
N LYS A 154 16.06 3.15 3.73
CA LYS A 154 17.13 3.14 4.74
C LYS A 154 16.65 2.51 6.05
N VAL A 155 15.52 2.98 6.58
CA VAL A 155 14.94 2.44 7.83
C VAL A 155 14.56 0.96 7.66
N MET A 156 13.97 0.59 6.53
CA MET A 156 13.65 -0.82 6.23
C MET A 156 14.91 -1.71 6.20
N GLY A 157 16.02 -1.20 5.66
CA GLY A 157 17.31 -1.90 5.67
C GLY A 157 17.88 -2.09 7.08
N GLU A 158 17.74 -1.10 7.96
CA GLU A 158 18.14 -1.20 9.36
C GLU A 158 17.34 -2.28 10.10
N LEU A 159 16.01 -2.33 9.90
CA LEU A 159 15.13 -3.36 10.45
C LEU A 159 15.46 -4.77 9.93
N TYR A 160 15.79 -4.88 8.64
CA TYR A 160 16.26 -6.13 8.05
C TYR A 160 17.55 -6.62 8.74
N GLU A 161 18.54 -5.74 8.91
CA GLU A 161 19.81 -6.10 9.55
C GLU A 161 19.66 -6.48 11.03
N GLU A 162 18.76 -5.82 11.76
CA GLU A 162 18.41 -6.20 13.13
C GLU A 162 17.87 -7.63 13.18
N CYS A 163 16.90 -7.95 12.30
CA CYS A 163 16.24 -9.25 12.29
C CYS A 163 17.13 -10.38 11.75
N ARG A 164 18.06 -10.07 10.84
CA ARG A 164 18.99 -11.03 10.23
C ARG A 164 19.88 -11.73 11.26
N ARG A 165 20.24 -11.04 12.35
CA ARG A 165 21.10 -11.58 13.41
C ARG A 165 20.44 -12.67 14.26
N ASN A 166 19.12 -12.81 14.21
CA ASN A 166 18.40 -13.78 15.01
C ASN A 166 18.49 -15.19 14.39
N ASP A 167 18.91 -16.19 15.16
CA ASP A 167 19.12 -17.56 14.68
C ASP A 167 18.17 -18.58 15.36
N ARG A 168 17.10 -18.13 16.00
CA ARG A 168 16.13 -19.02 16.63
C ARG A 168 15.13 -19.62 15.62
N GLY A 169 14.48 -20.70 16.03
CA GLY A 169 13.43 -21.40 15.27
C GLY A 169 13.82 -22.81 14.83
N GLN A 170 12.83 -23.59 14.44
CA GLN A 170 12.99 -24.97 13.97
C GLN A 170 13.10 -25.02 12.44
N LEU A 171 13.80 -26.03 11.92
CA LEU A 171 14.22 -26.11 10.53
C LEU A 171 13.09 -26.62 9.62
N ALA A 172 12.70 -25.85 8.62
CA ALA A 172 12.12 -26.39 7.39
C ALA A 172 13.26 -26.96 6.52
N ARG A 173 13.01 -27.94 5.63
CA ARG A 173 14.02 -28.64 4.78
C ARG A 173 14.95 -27.75 3.91
N ALA A 174 14.80 -26.43 3.97
CA ALA A 174 15.58 -25.44 3.22
C ALA A 174 16.78 -24.89 4.02
N ASP A 175 17.66 -24.13 3.34
CA ASP A 175 18.81 -23.48 3.96
C ASP A 175 18.36 -22.52 5.10
N PRO A 176 18.75 -22.79 6.35
CA PRO A 176 18.28 -22.04 7.51
C PRO A 176 18.75 -20.58 7.56
N ASN A 177 19.81 -20.25 6.84
CA ASN A 177 20.39 -18.92 6.86
C ASN A 177 19.69 -17.97 5.88
N SER A 178 18.90 -18.52 4.96
CA SER A 178 18.17 -17.74 3.97
C SER A 178 17.23 -16.75 4.65
N PHE A 179 17.37 -15.48 4.28
CA PHE A 179 16.50 -14.42 4.74
C PHE A 179 16.34 -13.36 3.66
N ALA A 180 15.09 -13.00 3.39
CA ALA A 180 14.78 -11.95 2.44
C ALA A 180 13.56 -11.16 2.87
N ILE A 181 13.56 -9.88 2.51
CA ILE A 181 12.41 -8.99 2.63
C ILE A 181 12.26 -8.24 1.31
N SER A 182 11.05 -8.13 0.82
CA SER A 182 10.72 -7.38 -0.38
C SER A 182 9.49 -6.52 -0.13
N VAL A 183 9.55 -5.27 -0.54
CA VAL A 183 8.44 -4.31 -0.44
C VAL A 183 7.99 -3.89 -1.84
N CYS A 184 6.68 -3.80 -2.02
CA CYS A 184 6.06 -3.23 -3.22
C CYS A 184 4.89 -2.32 -2.83
N THR A 185 4.95 -1.05 -3.25
CA THR A 185 3.85 -0.09 -3.00
C THR A 185 2.74 -0.21 -4.04
N VAL A 186 1.57 0.36 -3.73
CA VAL A 186 0.44 0.43 -4.68
C VAL A 186 0.75 1.25 -5.94
N ASP A 187 1.74 2.15 -5.88
CA ASP A 187 2.25 2.88 -7.06
C ASP A 187 3.39 2.12 -7.78
N GLY A 188 3.82 0.96 -7.28
CA GLY A 188 4.87 0.11 -7.87
C GLY A 188 6.30 0.50 -7.49
N GLN A 189 6.49 1.25 -6.39
CA GLN A 189 7.82 1.44 -5.81
C GLN A 189 8.28 0.13 -5.20
N ARG A 190 9.52 -0.29 -5.44
CA ARG A 190 10.02 -1.61 -5.04
C ARG A 190 11.44 -1.57 -4.50
N MET A 191 11.68 -2.32 -3.43
CA MET A 191 13.00 -2.55 -2.85
C MET A 191 13.04 -3.95 -2.22
N SER A 192 14.20 -4.60 -2.31
CA SER A 192 14.39 -5.98 -1.86
C SER A 192 15.74 -6.12 -1.16
N TRP A 193 15.78 -6.90 -0.08
CA TRP A 193 16.96 -7.20 0.73
C TRP A 193 17.15 -8.71 0.86
N GLY A 194 18.41 -9.15 0.96
CA GLY A 194 18.76 -10.56 1.15
C GLY A 194 18.49 -11.44 -0.07
N ASP A 195 18.13 -12.70 0.18
CA ASP A 195 17.93 -13.74 -0.86
C ASP A 195 16.59 -13.60 -1.62
N ALA A 196 16.20 -12.38 -1.99
CA ALA A 196 14.86 -12.04 -2.44
C ALA A 196 14.41 -12.71 -3.76
N LEU A 197 15.37 -13.17 -4.57
CA LEU A 197 15.10 -13.87 -5.84
C LEU A 197 15.16 -15.40 -5.70
N LYS A 198 15.50 -15.93 -4.52
CA LYS A 198 15.55 -17.37 -4.28
C LYS A 198 14.12 -17.95 -4.36
N PRO A 199 13.89 -18.98 -5.18
CA PRO A 199 12.56 -19.57 -5.31
C PRO A 199 12.19 -20.39 -4.08
N PHE A 200 10.90 -20.36 -3.73
CA PHE A 200 10.28 -21.18 -2.69
C PHE A 200 8.80 -21.44 -3.02
N CYS A 201 8.24 -22.50 -2.45
CA CYS A 201 6.81 -22.81 -2.58
C CYS A 201 5.97 -21.89 -1.69
N LEU A 202 4.83 -21.41 -2.21
CA LEU A 202 3.88 -20.55 -1.50
C LEU A 202 3.22 -21.21 -0.30
N GLN A 203 3.04 -22.53 -0.31
CA GLN A 203 2.44 -23.24 0.81
C GLN A 203 1.09 -22.60 1.21
N SER A 204 0.85 -22.40 2.51
CA SER A 204 -0.37 -21.74 3.02
C SER A 204 -0.52 -20.26 2.60
N VAL A 205 0.52 -19.60 2.09
CA VAL A 205 0.41 -18.23 1.52
C VAL A 205 -0.36 -18.24 0.20
N SER A 206 -0.53 -19.39 -0.46
CA SER A 206 -1.42 -19.53 -1.62
C SER A 206 -2.90 -19.33 -1.29
N LYS A 207 -3.34 -19.63 -0.05
CA LYS A 207 -4.76 -19.71 0.33
C LYS A 207 -5.53 -18.39 0.16
N PRO A 208 -5.02 -17.23 0.60
CA PRO A 208 -5.69 -15.94 0.37
C PRO A 208 -5.89 -15.65 -1.12
N PHE A 209 -4.90 -15.96 -1.97
CA PHE A 209 -5.02 -15.75 -3.41
C PHE A 209 -6.06 -16.68 -4.03
N THR A 210 -6.04 -17.96 -3.69
CA THR A 210 -7.03 -18.95 -4.15
C THR A 210 -8.45 -18.56 -3.72
N TYR A 211 -8.63 -18.14 -2.46
CA TYR A 211 -9.91 -17.63 -1.97
C TYR A 211 -10.37 -16.40 -2.76
N ALA A 212 -9.48 -15.42 -2.98
CA ALA A 212 -9.81 -14.21 -3.71
C ALA A 212 -10.27 -14.51 -5.15
N LEU A 213 -9.65 -15.49 -5.81
CA LEU A 213 -10.02 -15.91 -7.16
C LEU A 213 -11.38 -16.58 -7.23
N VAL A 214 -11.65 -17.52 -6.33
CA VAL A 214 -12.96 -18.20 -6.28
C VAL A 214 -14.05 -17.22 -5.85
N HIS A 215 -13.75 -16.29 -4.95
CA HIS A 215 -14.66 -15.23 -4.56
C HIS A 215 -14.95 -14.28 -5.74
N ASP A 216 -13.96 -13.95 -6.57
CA ASP A 216 -14.17 -13.12 -7.77
C ASP A 216 -15.04 -13.84 -8.81
N GLU A 217 -14.89 -15.17 -8.93
CA GLU A 217 -15.64 -15.99 -9.87
C GLU A 217 -17.10 -16.23 -9.46
N LEU A 218 -17.34 -16.66 -8.22
CA LEU A 218 -18.66 -17.12 -7.74
C LEU A 218 -19.42 -16.05 -6.94
N GLY A 219 -18.69 -15.08 -6.38
CA GLY A 219 -19.23 -14.16 -5.41
C GLY A 219 -19.33 -14.76 -3.99
N PRO A 220 -19.65 -13.91 -2.99
CA PRO A 220 -19.59 -14.29 -1.58
C PRO A 220 -20.71 -15.24 -1.16
N ASP A 221 -21.91 -15.07 -1.70
CA ASP A 221 -23.08 -15.82 -1.23
C ASP A 221 -22.94 -17.32 -1.52
N GLU A 222 -22.51 -17.64 -2.75
CA GLU A 222 -22.23 -19.02 -3.13
C GLU A 222 -21.01 -19.58 -2.38
N LEU A 223 -19.89 -18.85 -2.35
CA LEU A 223 -18.68 -19.33 -1.67
C LEU A 223 -18.93 -19.61 -0.18
N HIS A 224 -19.56 -18.67 0.54
CA HIS A 224 -19.78 -18.79 1.99
C HIS A 224 -20.97 -19.66 2.39
N SER A 225 -21.73 -20.14 1.41
CA SER A 225 -22.61 -21.28 1.62
C SER A 225 -21.83 -22.56 1.98
N HIS A 226 -20.55 -22.66 1.59
CA HIS A 226 -19.68 -23.81 1.84
C HIS A 226 -18.60 -23.60 2.92
N VAL A 227 -18.13 -22.36 3.13
CA VAL A 227 -17.06 -22.03 4.11
C VAL A 227 -17.41 -20.81 4.95
N GLY A 228 -17.11 -20.88 6.25
CA GLY A 228 -17.32 -19.78 7.19
C GLY A 228 -16.38 -18.59 6.98
N GLN A 229 -16.48 -17.62 7.89
CA GLN A 229 -15.74 -16.36 7.86
C GLN A 229 -15.02 -16.05 9.18
N GLU A 230 -15.10 -16.94 10.16
CA GLU A 230 -14.68 -16.68 11.53
C GLU A 230 -13.41 -17.46 11.90
N PRO A 231 -12.59 -16.93 12.83
CA PRO A 231 -11.51 -17.71 13.41
C PRO A 231 -12.09 -18.91 14.17
N SER A 232 -11.36 -20.04 14.17
CA SER A 232 -11.83 -21.26 14.84
C SER A 232 -11.76 -21.18 16.37
N GLY A 233 -10.82 -20.39 16.92
CA GLY A 233 -10.48 -20.41 18.35
C GLY A 233 -9.93 -21.76 18.84
N ARG A 234 -9.59 -22.65 17.90
CA ARG A 234 -9.01 -23.99 18.10
C ARG A 234 -7.61 -24.02 17.52
N LEU A 235 -6.85 -25.06 17.85
CA LEU A 235 -5.56 -25.26 17.20
C LEU A 235 -5.79 -25.44 15.70
N PHE A 236 -4.94 -24.85 14.86
CA PHE A 236 -4.96 -25.08 13.41
C PHE A 236 -4.76 -26.58 13.08
N ASN A 237 -4.18 -27.29 14.05
CA ASN A 237 -4.15 -28.73 14.36
C ASN A 237 -5.44 -29.56 14.22
N ASP A 238 -6.58 -28.94 14.49
CA ASP A 238 -7.76 -29.70 14.87
C ASP A 238 -8.63 -30.03 13.65
N ILE A 239 -9.10 -31.29 13.58
CA ILE A 239 -10.12 -31.71 12.62
C ILE A 239 -11.47 -31.28 13.20
N CYS A 240 -11.90 -30.07 12.86
CA CYS A 240 -13.16 -29.52 13.35
C CYS A 240 -13.88 -28.70 12.27
N LEU A 241 -15.20 -28.65 12.41
CA LEU A 241 -16.11 -27.82 11.63
C LEU A 241 -16.87 -26.90 12.60
N ASP A 242 -17.42 -25.81 12.07
CA ASP A 242 -18.25 -24.88 12.81
C ASP A 242 -19.61 -25.50 13.19
N HIS A 243 -20.44 -24.72 13.88
CA HIS A 243 -21.78 -25.16 14.31
C HIS A 243 -22.72 -25.46 13.13
N ASN A 244 -22.45 -24.91 11.94
CA ASN A 244 -23.18 -25.15 10.70
C ASN A 244 -22.58 -26.30 9.88
N LYS A 245 -21.60 -27.04 10.43
CA LYS A 245 -20.88 -28.12 9.75
C LYS A 245 -20.07 -27.65 8.53
N LYS A 246 -19.58 -26.41 8.56
CA LYS A 246 -18.69 -25.84 7.53
C LYS A 246 -17.31 -25.61 8.11
N PRO A 247 -16.24 -25.57 7.29
CA PRO A 247 -14.94 -25.12 7.76
C PRO A 247 -15.03 -23.67 8.25
N HIS A 248 -14.32 -23.35 9.33
CA HIS A 248 -14.43 -22.04 9.98
C HIS A 248 -14.10 -20.85 9.07
N ASN A 249 -13.07 -20.98 8.23
CA ASN A 249 -12.62 -19.94 7.32
C ASN A 249 -11.75 -20.56 6.20
N PRO A 250 -11.50 -19.85 5.08
CA PRO A 250 -10.74 -20.38 3.95
C PRO A 250 -9.21 -20.42 4.17
N LEU A 251 -8.69 -19.86 5.27
CA LEU A 251 -7.24 -19.77 5.52
C LEU A 251 -6.69 -20.96 6.32
N ILE A 252 -7.57 -21.80 6.87
CA ILE A 252 -7.24 -23.14 7.39
C ILE A 252 -7.32 -24.21 6.29
N ASN A 253 -6.71 -25.38 6.51
CA ASN A 253 -6.65 -26.44 5.49
C ASN A 253 -8.04 -26.90 5.04
N ALA A 254 -8.97 -27.11 5.98
CA ALA A 254 -10.34 -27.52 5.69
C ALA A 254 -11.03 -26.58 4.69
N GLY A 255 -10.99 -25.27 4.98
CA GLY A 255 -11.60 -24.27 4.13
C GLY A 255 -10.88 -24.12 2.80
N ALA A 256 -9.55 -24.20 2.78
CA ALA A 256 -8.77 -24.13 1.54
C ALA A 256 -9.06 -25.30 0.58
N ILE A 257 -9.26 -26.51 1.11
CA ILE A 257 -9.66 -27.69 0.31
C ILE A 257 -11.06 -27.47 -0.28
N VAL A 258 -12.00 -26.93 0.50
CA VAL A 258 -13.35 -26.60 0.01
C VAL A 258 -13.29 -25.50 -1.06
N VAL A 259 -12.51 -24.44 -0.84
CA VAL A 259 -12.29 -23.38 -1.84
C VAL A 259 -11.69 -23.97 -3.12
N ALA A 260 -10.70 -24.87 -3.02
CA ALA A 260 -10.14 -25.55 -4.18
C ALA A 260 -11.23 -26.31 -4.96
N SER A 261 -12.15 -27.02 -4.27
CA SER A 261 -13.26 -27.75 -4.90
C SER A 261 -14.20 -26.87 -5.73
N LEU A 262 -14.35 -25.60 -5.35
CA LEU A 262 -15.24 -24.63 -6.00
C LEU A 262 -14.63 -24.00 -7.26
N MET A 263 -13.30 -23.92 -7.34
CA MET A 263 -12.59 -23.30 -8.45
C MET A 263 -12.85 -24.07 -9.76
N LYS A 264 -13.47 -23.40 -10.74
CA LYS A 264 -13.72 -23.94 -12.09
C LYS A 264 -14.26 -25.38 -12.05
N ARG A 265 -15.20 -25.66 -11.13
CA ARG A 265 -15.65 -27.01 -10.73
C ARG A 265 -16.14 -27.95 -11.84
N HIS A 266 -16.53 -27.41 -13.01
CA HIS A 266 -16.97 -28.20 -14.15
C HIS A 266 -15.85 -28.52 -15.15
N ALA A 267 -14.63 -28.03 -14.92
CA ALA A 267 -13.48 -28.25 -15.78
C ALA A 267 -12.62 -29.43 -15.27
N SER A 268 -11.75 -29.94 -16.14
CA SER A 268 -10.81 -31.00 -15.76
C SER A 268 -9.79 -30.50 -14.74
N LEU A 269 -9.14 -31.41 -14.00
CA LEU A 269 -8.08 -31.04 -13.05
C LEU A 269 -6.97 -30.20 -13.72
N SER A 270 -6.56 -30.57 -14.94
CA SER A 270 -5.54 -29.82 -15.70
C SER A 270 -6.00 -28.40 -16.00
N ASP A 271 -7.22 -28.22 -16.50
CA ASP A 271 -7.74 -26.89 -16.84
C ASP A 271 -7.90 -26.01 -15.60
N ARG A 272 -8.28 -26.61 -14.46
CA ARG A 272 -8.38 -25.91 -13.17
C ARG A 272 -7.02 -25.42 -12.70
N PHE A 273 -5.98 -26.26 -12.81
CA PHE A 273 -4.63 -25.87 -12.45
C PHE A 273 -4.04 -24.83 -13.40
N ASP A 274 -4.26 -24.97 -14.72
CA ASP A 274 -3.84 -24.00 -15.73
C ASP A 274 -4.49 -22.63 -15.48
N PHE A 275 -5.79 -22.62 -15.16
CA PHE A 275 -6.49 -21.42 -14.73
C PHE A 275 -5.81 -20.80 -13.50
N ALA A 276 -5.56 -21.58 -12.44
CA ALA A 276 -4.94 -21.08 -11.22
C ALA A 276 -3.55 -20.47 -11.47
N ILE A 277 -2.66 -21.16 -12.18
CA ILE A 277 -1.33 -20.66 -12.54
C ILE A 277 -1.42 -19.40 -13.39
N HIS A 278 -2.33 -19.34 -14.35
CA HIS A 278 -2.56 -18.14 -15.14
C HIS A 278 -2.97 -16.96 -14.25
N GLN A 279 -3.87 -17.17 -13.30
CA GLN A 279 -4.27 -16.14 -12.34
C GLN A 279 -3.13 -15.70 -11.42
N MET A 280 -2.30 -16.62 -10.92
CA MET A 280 -1.12 -16.28 -10.12
C MET A 280 -0.11 -15.43 -10.92
N ARG A 281 0.04 -15.68 -12.24
CA ARG A 281 0.85 -14.84 -13.13
C ARG A 281 0.28 -13.43 -13.32
N ARG A 282 -1.04 -13.26 -13.26
CA ARG A 282 -1.67 -11.91 -13.27
C ARG A 282 -1.37 -11.16 -11.99
N PHE A 283 -1.41 -11.84 -10.83
CA PHE A 283 -0.94 -11.27 -9.57
C PHE A 283 0.56 -10.91 -9.60
N SER A 284 1.40 -11.67 -10.31
CA SER A 284 2.85 -11.47 -10.31
C SER A 284 3.33 -10.25 -11.10
N GLY A 285 2.51 -9.70 -12.00
CA GLY A 285 2.88 -8.52 -12.79
C GLY A 285 4.11 -8.75 -13.67
N ALA A 286 4.25 -9.96 -14.22
CA ALA A 286 5.42 -10.48 -14.96
C ALA A 286 6.60 -10.99 -14.11
N GLY A 287 6.42 -11.09 -12.79
CA GLY A 287 7.37 -11.79 -11.90
C GLY A 287 7.32 -13.32 -12.05
N TYR A 288 8.26 -14.00 -11.39
CA TYR A 288 8.45 -15.46 -11.48
C TYR A 288 7.33 -16.22 -10.77
N VAL A 289 6.64 -17.10 -11.51
CA VAL A 289 5.67 -18.07 -11.00
C VAL A 289 5.97 -19.42 -11.63
N GLY A 290 6.41 -20.36 -10.81
CA GLY A 290 6.79 -21.73 -11.16
C GLY A 290 5.94 -22.77 -10.45
N PHE A 291 6.39 -24.02 -10.50
CA PHE A 291 5.73 -25.16 -9.86
C PHE A 291 6.75 -26.20 -9.43
N ASN A 292 6.68 -26.65 -8.18
CA ASN A 292 7.58 -27.66 -7.64
C ASN A 292 6.91 -29.03 -7.59
N ASN A 293 7.17 -29.85 -8.61
CA ASN A 293 6.61 -31.21 -8.65
C ASN A 293 7.11 -32.09 -7.48
N ALA A 294 8.34 -31.89 -7.00
CA ALA A 294 8.89 -32.70 -5.90
C ALA A 294 8.18 -32.42 -4.57
N VAL A 295 7.88 -31.14 -4.28
CA VAL A 295 7.09 -30.76 -3.10
C VAL A 295 5.66 -31.25 -3.23
N PHE A 296 5.03 -31.10 -4.39
CA PHE A 296 3.70 -31.65 -4.67
C PHE A 296 3.62 -33.15 -4.37
N LEU A 297 4.54 -33.95 -4.91
CA LEU A 297 4.57 -35.40 -4.68
C LEU A 297 4.81 -35.73 -3.20
N SER A 298 5.77 -35.06 -2.55
CA SER A 298 6.07 -35.28 -1.13
C SER A 298 4.90 -34.92 -0.22
N GLU A 299 4.16 -33.85 -0.52
CA GLU A 299 2.97 -33.46 0.24
C GLU A 299 1.86 -34.47 0.05
N ARG A 300 1.59 -34.86 -1.21
CA ARG A 300 0.55 -35.82 -1.53
C ARG A 300 0.76 -37.17 -0.84
N GLU A 301 2.00 -37.65 -0.74
CA GLU A 301 2.35 -38.91 -0.07
C GLU A 301 2.20 -38.85 1.46
N THR A 302 2.33 -37.67 2.08
CA THR A 302 2.35 -37.51 3.55
C THR A 302 1.09 -36.82 4.09
N ALA A 303 0.07 -36.62 3.26
CA ALA A 303 -1.11 -35.83 3.57
C ALA A 303 -2.27 -36.58 4.23
N ASP A 304 -2.00 -37.62 5.03
CA ASP A 304 -3.03 -38.45 5.71
C ASP A 304 -4.12 -37.62 6.39
N ARG A 305 -3.72 -36.53 7.05
CA ARG A 305 -4.65 -35.64 7.74
C ARG A 305 -5.56 -34.86 6.78
N ASN A 306 -5.07 -34.43 5.63
CA ASN A 306 -5.90 -33.75 4.64
C ASN A 306 -6.89 -34.73 3.97
N TYR A 307 -6.49 -36.00 3.78
CA TYR A 307 -7.41 -37.06 3.37
C TYR A 307 -8.50 -37.29 4.41
N ALA A 308 -8.13 -37.49 5.68
CA ALA A 308 -9.09 -37.70 6.78
C ALA A 308 -10.09 -36.54 6.87
N LEU A 309 -9.60 -35.30 6.81
CA LEU A 309 -10.41 -34.08 6.82
C LEU A 309 -11.37 -34.01 5.63
N SER A 310 -10.92 -34.41 4.43
CA SER A 310 -11.76 -34.40 3.24
C SER A 310 -12.87 -35.45 3.29
N TYR A 311 -12.58 -36.65 3.80
CA TYR A 311 -13.61 -37.66 4.02
C TYR A 311 -14.63 -37.22 5.07
N TYR A 312 -14.17 -36.60 6.15
CA TYR A 312 -15.03 -36.02 7.19
C TYR A 312 -15.94 -34.91 6.64
N MET A 313 -15.39 -33.99 5.83
CA MET A 313 -16.17 -32.94 5.15
C MET A 313 -17.17 -33.51 4.12
N ARG A 314 -16.83 -34.63 3.46
CA ARG A 314 -17.74 -35.32 2.53
C ARG A 314 -18.94 -35.91 3.25
N GLU A 315 -18.73 -36.54 4.41
CA GLU A 315 -19.82 -37.09 5.24
C GLU A 315 -20.82 -35.99 5.63
N HIS A 316 -20.32 -34.79 5.95
CA HIS A 316 -21.13 -33.62 6.28
C HIS A 316 -21.68 -32.85 5.07
N LYS A 317 -21.49 -33.35 3.84
CA LYS A 317 -21.98 -32.72 2.59
C LYS A 317 -21.52 -31.28 2.40
N VAL A 318 -20.30 -30.98 2.83
CA VAL A 318 -19.70 -29.63 2.69
C VAL A 318 -19.36 -29.33 1.23
N PHE A 319 -18.93 -30.35 0.49
CA PHE A 319 -18.59 -30.22 -0.93
C PHE A 319 -19.84 -30.10 -1.81
N PRO A 320 -19.75 -29.40 -2.96
CA PRO A 320 -20.79 -29.46 -3.98
C PRO A 320 -21.11 -30.91 -4.41
N PRO A 321 -22.33 -31.18 -4.90
CA PRO A 321 -22.67 -32.47 -5.49
C PRO A 321 -21.64 -32.89 -6.57
N ASP A 322 -21.39 -34.19 -6.68
CA ASP A 322 -20.50 -34.80 -7.68
C ASP A 322 -19.01 -34.38 -7.62
N THR A 323 -18.58 -33.79 -6.49
CA THR A 323 -17.17 -33.42 -6.28
C THR A 323 -16.27 -34.64 -6.08
N SER A 324 -15.26 -34.79 -6.94
CA SER A 324 -14.16 -35.74 -6.75
C SER A 324 -13.21 -35.26 -5.64
N ILE A 325 -13.13 -36.03 -4.55
CA ILE A 325 -12.23 -35.73 -3.43
C ILE A 325 -10.77 -35.84 -3.85
N GLN A 326 -10.44 -36.83 -4.67
CA GLN A 326 -9.08 -37.04 -5.14
C GLN A 326 -8.60 -35.84 -5.99
N ASP A 327 -9.38 -35.43 -7.00
CA ASP A 327 -9.00 -34.29 -7.84
C ASP A 327 -8.95 -32.98 -7.04
N THR A 328 -9.82 -32.83 -6.04
CA THR A 328 -9.83 -31.66 -5.16
C THR A 328 -8.56 -31.60 -4.31
N LEU A 329 -8.14 -32.73 -3.74
CA LEU A 329 -6.91 -32.80 -2.95
C LEU A 329 -5.67 -32.62 -3.83
N ASP A 330 -5.63 -33.24 -5.01
CA ASP A 330 -4.54 -33.05 -5.96
C ASP A 330 -4.43 -31.57 -6.37
N LEU A 331 -5.55 -30.90 -6.68
CA LEU A 331 -5.53 -29.46 -6.96
C LEU A 331 -5.05 -28.65 -5.75
N TYR A 332 -5.51 -28.98 -4.54
CA TYR A 332 -5.08 -28.31 -3.32
C TYR A 332 -3.56 -28.42 -3.11
N PHE A 333 -2.97 -29.61 -3.26
CA PHE A 333 -1.51 -29.80 -3.16
C PHE A 333 -0.77 -29.09 -4.30
N GLN A 334 -1.32 -29.11 -5.51
CA GLN A 334 -0.75 -28.38 -6.64
C GLN A 334 -0.67 -26.87 -6.36
N LEU A 335 -1.73 -26.28 -5.79
CA LEU A 335 -1.78 -24.87 -5.40
C LEU A 335 -0.76 -24.51 -4.31
N CYS A 336 -0.55 -25.40 -3.32
CA CYS A 336 0.47 -25.21 -2.29
C CYS A 336 1.90 -25.32 -2.82
N ALA A 337 2.11 -26.12 -3.88
CA ALA A 337 3.40 -26.33 -4.51
C ALA A 337 3.75 -25.31 -5.63
N ILE A 338 2.92 -24.28 -5.84
CA ILE A 338 3.26 -23.16 -6.73
C ILE A 338 4.49 -22.43 -6.15
N GLU A 339 5.47 -22.17 -7.00
CA GLU A 339 6.72 -21.50 -6.62
C GLU A 339 6.71 -20.02 -7.01
N THR A 340 7.31 -19.20 -6.17
CA THR A 340 7.64 -17.81 -6.50
C THR A 340 8.90 -17.40 -5.74
N ASN A 341 9.21 -16.11 -5.68
CA ASN A 341 10.27 -15.55 -4.84
C ASN A 341 9.74 -14.32 -4.08
N CYS A 342 10.54 -13.83 -3.13
CA CYS A 342 10.14 -12.73 -2.24
C CYS A 342 9.79 -11.45 -3.03
N ASP A 343 10.60 -11.13 -4.04
CA ASP A 343 10.40 -9.95 -4.90
C ASP A 343 9.05 -9.98 -5.63
N THR A 344 8.71 -11.13 -6.20
CA THR A 344 7.45 -11.35 -6.92
C THR A 344 6.26 -11.42 -5.96
N LEU A 345 6.42 -12.11 -4.83
CA LEU A 345 5.37 -12.25 -3.83
C LEU A 345 4.96 -10.89 -3.23
N ALA A 346 5.89 -9.95 -3.10
CA ALA A 346 5.58 -8.58 -2.69
C ALA A 346 4.64 -7.88 -3.70
N VAL A 347 4.83 -8.09 -5.01
CA VAL A 347 3.94 -7.57 -6.06
C VAL A 347 2.56 -8.23 -6.00
N MET A 348 2.53 -9.55 -5.82
CA MET A 348 1.26 -10.29 -5.67
C MET A 348 0.46 -9.76 -4.48
N ALA A 349 1.10 -9.59 -3.33
CA ALA A 349 0.47 -9.03 -2.13
C ALA A 349 0.10 -7.55 -2.31
N ALA A 350 0.89 -6.75 -3.05
CA ALA A 350 0.58 -5.35 -3.33
C ALA A 350 -0.64 -5.19 -4.24
N THR A 351 -0.96 -6.20 -5.05
CA THR A 351 -2.24 -6.26 -5.79
C THR A 351 -3.43 -6.31 -4.82
N LEU A 352 -3.31 -7.00 -3.68
CA LEU A 352 -4.31 -6.96 -2.62
C LEU A 352 -4.30 -5.60 -1.88
N ALA A 353 -3.13 -5.01 -1.65
CA ALA A 353 -3.06 -3.65 -1.09
C ALA A 353 -3.78 -2.61 -1.96
N ASN A 354 -3.79 -2.83 -3.28
CA ASN A 354 -4.33 -1.93 -4.29
C ASN A 354 -5.74 -2.33 -4.77
N GLY A 355 -6.55 -2.95 -3.91
CA GLY A 355 -7.97 -3.23 -4.21
C GLY A 355 -8.20 -4.23 -5.35
N GLY A 356 -7.24 -5.11 -5.62
CA GLY A 356 -7.31 -6.12 -6.68
C GLY A 356 -6.70 -5.71 -8.02
N VAL A 357 -6.09 -4.51 -8.10
CA VAL A 357 -5.42 -4.02 -9.32
C VAL A 357 -3.90 -4.16 -9.17
N ASN A 358 -3.25 -4.82 -10.11
CA ASN A 358 -1.81 -5.05 -10.03
C ASN A 358 -1.04 -3.72 -10.23
N PRO A 359 -0.13 -3.35 -9.30
CA PRO A 359 0.57 -2.07 -9.34
C PRO A 359 1.53 -1.93 -10.55
N MET A 360 2.00 -3.04 -11.11
CA MET A 360 3.02 -3.07 -12.17
C MET A 360 2.45 -2.92 -13.57
N ASN A 361 1.14 -3.13 -13.77
CA ASN A 361 0.54 -3.06 -15.11
C ASN A 361 -0.89 -2.47 -15.12
N SER A 362 -1.44 -2.10 -13.96
CA SER A 362 -2.82 -1.57 -13.80
C SER A 362 -3.92 -2.54 -14.25
N GLU A 363 -3.61 -3.83 -14.37
CA GLU A 363 -4.58 -4.85 -14.69
C GLU A 363 -5.44 -5.16 -13.44
N ARG A 364 -6.76 -5.18 -13.60
CA ARG A 364 -7.66 -5.68 -12.55
C ARG A 364 -7.61 -7.20 -12.51
N VAL A 365 -6.93 -7.75 -11.50
CA VAL A 365 -6.78 -9.19 -11.32
C VAL A 365 -8.04 -9.78 -10.69
N ILE A 366 -8.54 -9.15 -9.64
CA ILE A 366 -9.77 -9.51 -8.90
C ILE A 366 -10.61 -8.26 -8.65
N ASN A 367 -11.89 -8.42 -8.34
CA ASN A 367 -12.74 -7.32 -7.91
C ASN A 367 -12.41 -6.85 -6.48
N ASN A 368 -12.81 -5.60 -6.18
CA ASN A 368 -12.53 -4.96 -4.90
C ASN A 368 -13.21 -5.65 -3.71
N ARG A 369 -14.39 -6.26 -3.90
CA ARG A 369 -15.11 -6.96 -2.82
C ARG A 369 -14.36 -8.22 -2.38
N ALA A 370 -13.91 -9.03 -3.35
CA ALA A 370 -13.06 -10.19 -3.11
C ALA A 370 -11.78 -9.80 -2.37
N CYS A 371 -11.14 -8.71 -2.81
CA CYS A 371 -9.96 -8.17 -2.16
C CYS A 371 -10.20 -7.78 -0.69
N ARG A 372 -11.23 -6.99 -0.42
CA ARG A 372 -11.62 -6.57 0.94
C ARG A 372 -11.90 -7.76 1.86
N ASP A 373 -12.68 -8.72 1.37
CA ASP A 373 -13.10 -9.87 2.18
C ASP A 373 -11.89 -10.80 2.44
N THR A 374 -10.95 -10.90 1.48
CA THR A 374 -9.66 -11.60 1.65
C THR A 374 -8.81 -10.96 2.75
N LEU A 375 -8.65 -9.63 2.71
CA LEU A 375 -7.87 -8.91 3.72
C LEU A 375 -8.48 -9.01 5.12
N SER A 376 -9.82 -9.02 5.20
CA SER A 376 -10.54 -9.20 6.48
C SER A 376 -10.28 -10.57 7.11
N LEU A 377 -10.23 -11.62 6.28
CA LEU A 377 -9.89 -12.97 6.72
C LEU A 377 -8.40 -13.10 7.05
N MET A 378 -7.51 -12.48 6.28
CA MET A 378 -6.07 -12.45 6.59
C MET A 378 -5.80 -11.77 7.94
N TYR A 379 -6.55 -10.71 8.25
CA TYR A 379 -6.44 -9.99 9.51
C TYR A 379 -6.77 -10.88 10.72
N SER A 380 -7.85 -11.67 10.63
CA SER A 380 -8.36 -12.47 11.77
C SER A 380 -7.86 -13.92 11.82
N CYS A 381 -7.47 -14.50 10.67
CA CYS A 381 -7.23 -15.95 10.51
C CYS A 381 -5.90 -16.29 9.83
N GLY A 382 -5.03 -15.31 9.59
CA GLY A 382 -3.88 -15.46 8.69
C GLY A 382 -2.62 -16.12 9.26
N MET A 383 -2.40 -16.07 10.57
CA MET A 383 -1.13 -16.38 11.24
C MET A 383 -1.23 -17.59 12.17
N TYR A 384 -1.95 -18.62 11.72
CA TYR A 384 -2.26 -19.84 12.49
C TYR A 384 -2.88 -19.49 13.85
N ASP A 385 -2.46 -20.17 14.91
CA ASP A 385 -2.95 -19.94 16.28
C ASP A 385 -2.53 -18.57 16.82
N TRP A 386 -1.55 -17.91 16.18
CA TRP A 386 -1.11 -16.56 16.55
C TRP A 386 -1.96 -15.45 15.92
N SER A 387 -2.95 -15.76 15.09
CA SER A 387 -3.74 -14.75 14.35
C SER A 387 -4.35 -13.66 15.25
N GLY A 388 -4.93 -14.04 16.39
CA GLY A 388 -5.52 -13.06 17.32
C GLY A 388 -4.47 -12.14 17.97
N GLN A 389 -3.31 -12.68 18.33
CA GLN A 389 -2.21 -11.87 18.88
C GLN A 389 -1.53 -11.01 17.81
N PHE A 390 -1.39 -11.52 16.59
CA PHE A 390 -0.91 -10.75 15.44
C PHE A 390 -1.83 -9.55 15.17
N ALA A 391 -3.14 -9.79 15.10
CA ALA A 391 -4.14 -8.75 14.86
C ALA A 391 -4.12 -7.67 15.96
N PHE A 392 -3.90 -8.05 17.21
CA PHE A 392 -3.86 -7.12 18.34
C PHE A 392 -2.55 -6.31 18.43
N ARG A 393 -1.40 -6.95 18.19
CA ARG A 393 -0.08 -6.33 18.36
C ARG A 393 0.42 -5.63 17.11
N ILE A 394 0.23 -6.25 15.95
CA ILE A 394 0.72 -5.76 14.65
C ILE A 394 -0.40 -5.07 13.89
N GLY A 395 -1.63 -5.58 13.98
CA GLY A 395 -2.80 -4.94 13.39
C GLY A 395 -2.73 -4.80 11.88
N LEU A 396 -2.13 -5.77 11.18
CA LEU A 396 -2.07 -5.80 9.72
C LEU A 396 -2.58 -7.14 9.18
N PRO A 397 -3.30 -7.17 8.05
CA PRO A 397 -3.58 -8.41 7.33
C PRO A 397 -2.30 -9.12 6.94
N ALA A 398 -2.15 -10.39 7.34
CA ALA A 398 -0.97 -11.19 7.02
C ALA A 398 -1.34 -12.64 6.72
N LYS A 399 -0.43 -13.39 6.09
CA LYS A 399 -0.52 -14.85 5.99
C LYS A 399 0.88 -15.44 6.02
N SER A 400 1.10 -16.44 6.86
CA SER A 400 2.34 -17.23 6.89
C SER A 400 2.18 -18.59 6.23
N GLY A 401 3.27 -19.14 5.69
CA GLY A 401 3.39 -20.49 5.17
C GLY A 401 4.52 -21.27 5.82
N VAL A 402 4.39 -22.61 5.79
CA VAL A 402 5.34 -23.54 6.42
C VAL A 402 6.67 -23.64 5.67
N SER A 403 6.78 -23.06 4.48
CA SER A 403 8.07 -22.89 3.78
C SER A 403 8.92 -21.78 4.40
N GLY A 404 8.36 -21.00 5.33
CA GLY A 404 9.01 -19.84 5.95
C GLY A 404 8.69 -18.53 5.25
N ASP A 405 7.74 -18.53 4.32
CA ASP A 405 7.24 -17.33 3.70
C ASP A 405 6.13 -16.66 4.53
N MET A 406 6.00 -15.35 4.36
CA MET A 406 4.97 -14.55 4.97
C MET A 406 4.70 -13.32 4.11
N ILE A 407 3.42 -12.98 3.97
CA ILE A 407 3.00 -11.69 3.41
C ILE A 407 2.35 -10.84 4.48
N MET A 408 2.56 -9.53 4.41
CA MET A 408 1.90 -8.52 5.21
C MET A 408 1.41 -7.42 4.28
N VAL A 409 0.14 -7.07 4.38
CA VAL A 409 -0.51 -6.10 3.49
C VAL A 409 -0.87 -4.87 4.29
N ILE A 410 -0.45 -3.69 3.83
CA ILE A 410 -0.87 -2.39 4.34
C ILE A 410 -1.83 -1.81 3.30
N PRO A 411 -3.16 -1.92 3.50
CA PRO A 411 -4.14 -1.53 2.50
C PRO A 411 -3.94 -0.07 2.05
N ASN A 412 -4.04 0.15 0.74
CA ASN A 412 -3.83 1.44 0.07
C ASN A 412 -2.40 2.00 0.13
N VAL A 413 -1.42 1.28 0.69
CA VAL A 413 -0.03 1.76 0.80
C VAL A 413 0.93 0.81 0.10
N MET A 414 1.07 -0.41 0.61
CA MET A 414 2.07 -1.36 0.13
C MET A 414 1.82 -2.75 0.65
N ALA A 415 2.60 -3.71 0.15
CA ALA A 415 2.75 -5.01 0.77
C ALA A 415 4.22 -5.36 0.95
N ILE A 416 4.46 -6.21 1.93
CA ILE A 416 5.77 -6.73 2.29
C ILE A 416 5.69 -8.25 2.21
N ALA A 417 6.61 -8.84 1.45
CA ALA A 417 6.87 -10.27 1.48
C ALA A 417 8.15 -10.52 2.27
N ILE A 418 8.16 -11.62 3.01
CA ILE A 418 9.27 -12.06 3.85
C ILE A 418 9.48 -13.54 3.58
N TYR A 419 10.74 -13.95 3.53
CA TYR A 419 11.12 -15.36 3.47
C TYR A 419 12.21 -15.64 4.48
N SER A 420 11.94 -16.52 5.45
CA SER A 420 12.93 -17.12 6.34
C SER A 420 12.46 -18.52 6.78
N PRO A 421 13.14 -19.60 6.36
CA PRO A 421 12.71 -20.98 6.60
C PRO A 421 12.56 -21.41 8.06
N ARG A 422 13.19 -20.70 9.00
CA ARG A 422 13.10 -21.04 10.43
C ARG A 422 11.74 -20.64 10.99
N LEU A 423 11.02 -21.63 11.50
CA LEU A 423 9.68 -21.43 12.06
C LEU A 423 9.72 -21.36 13.58
N ASP A 424 8.77 -20.63 14.17
CA ASP A 424 8.47 -20.68 15.59
C ASP A 424 7.65 -21.94 15.95
N MET A 425 7.31 -22.11 17.23
CA MET A 425 6.53 -23.25 17.71
C MET A 425 5.09 -23.28 17.17
N LEU A 426 4.59 -22.18 16.61
CA LEU A 426 3.24 -22.05 16.05
C LEU A 426 3.24 -22.21 14.53
N GLY A 427 4.41 -22.44 13.91
CA GLY A 427 4.56 -22.64 12.47
C GLY A 427 4.74 -21.35 11.65
N ASN A 428 4.87 -20.19 12.29
CA ASN A 428 5.13 -18.93 11.59
C ASN A 428 6.64 -18.70 11.41
N THR A 429 7.04 -17.97 10.38
CA THR A 429 8.45 -17.57 10.21
C THR A 429 8.95 -16.71 11.38
N TYR A 430 9.98 -17.18 12.09
CA TYR A 430 10.46 -16.52 13.31
C TYR A 430 10.98 -15.11 13.02
N ARG A 431 11.88 -14.97 12.02
CA ARG A 431 12.42 -13.65 11.63
C ARG A 431 11.34 -12.75 11.07
N GLY A 432 10.36 -13.28 10.32
CA GLY A 432 9.29 -12.46 9.76
C GLY A 432 8.35 -11.88 10.81
N VAL A 433 7.99 -12.65 11.85
CA VAL A 433 7.19 -12.13 12.97
C VAL A 433 7.97 -11.05 13.73
N ARG A 434 9.26 -11.24 14.00
CA ARG A 434 10.12 -10.23 14.65
C ARG A 434 10.24 -8.95 13.82
N PHE A 435 10.38 -9.10 12.51
CA PHE A 435 10.38 -7.96 11.60
C PHE A 435 9.05 -7.20 11.63
N ALA A 436 7.91 -7.89 11.64
CA ALA A 436 6.60 -7.26 11.73
C ALA A 436 6.42 -6.46 13.04
N GLU A 437 6.88 -7.01 14.17
CA GLU A 437 6.90 -6.31 15.47
C GLU A 437 7.79 -5.04 15.42
N ALA A 438 9.00 -5.14 14.91
CA ALA A 438 9.92 -4.00 14.80
C ALA A 438 9.38 -2.93 13.82
N PHE A 439 8.78 -3.37 12.72
CA PHE A 439 8.17 -2.52 11.70
C PHE A 439 7.02 -1.68 12.28
N ILE A 440 6.09 -2.29 13.02
CA ILE A 440 4.93 -1.59 13.57
C ILE A 440 5.28 -0.66 14.75
N ASN A 441 6.38 -0.96 15.45
CA ASN A 441 6.92 -0.08 16.47
C ASN A 441 7.59 1.16 15.88
N LYS A 442 8.10 1.06 14.64
CA LYS A 442 8.75 2.17 13.93
C LYS A 442 7.77 3.04 13.14
N PHE A 443 6.74 2.45 12.56
CA PHE A 443 5.81 3.13 11.65
C PHE A 443 4.36 3.09 12.15
N ASN A 444 3.59 4.15 11.86
CA ASN A 444 2.17 4.27 12.23
C ASN A 444 1.21 3.52 11.28
N PHE A 445 1.54 2.28 10.94
CA PHE A 445 0.75 1.46 10.00
C PHE A 445 -0.24 0.51 10.67
N HIS A 446 -0.31 0.47 12.00
CA HIS A 446 -1.30 -0.36 12.66
C HIS A 446 -2.69 0.08 12.21
N ASN A 447 -3.60 -0.85 11.90
CA ASN A 447 -4.91 -0.52 11.33
C ASN A 447 -5.76 0.41 12.23
N TYR A 448 -5.42 0.49 13.52
CA TYR A 448 -6.04 1.37 14.52
C TYR A 448 -5.12 2.47 15.07
N ASP A 449 -3.93 2.68 14.48
CA ASP A 449 -3.09 3.84 14.82
C ASP A 449 -3.72 5.13 14.27
N SER A 450 -3.54 6.23 14.99
CA SER A 450 -4.03 7.54 14.58
C SER A 450 -3.13 8.18 13.52
N LEU A 451 -3.73 8.74 12.47
CA LEU A 451 -3.03 9.50 11.43
C LEU A 451 -2.87 10.99 11.77
N VAL A 452 -3.67 11.47 12.73
CA VAL A 452 -3.80 12.88 13.12
C VAL A 452 -3.05 13.17 14.42
N TYR A 453 -3.20 12.29 15.40
CA TYR A 453 -2.65 12.42 16.75
C TYR A 453 -1.63 11.32 16.96
N SER A 454 -0.40 11.56 16.54
CA SER A 454 0.69 10.65 16.84
C SER A 454 1.20 10.94 18.25
N ASP A 455 0.66 10.28 19.27
CA ASP A 455 1.23 10.33 20.63
C ASP A 455 2.63 9.65 20.71
N CYS A 456 3.15 9.20 19.58
CA CYS A 456 4.24 8.24 19.48
C CYS A 456 5.33 8.73 18.53
N GLN A 457 6.59 8.41 18.88
CA GLN A 457 7.82 8.58 18.08
C GLN A 457 7.81 7.79 16.75
N LYS A 458 6.64 7.35 16.28
CA LYS A 458 6.45 6.56 15.05
C LYS A 458 6.48 7.47 13.83
N MET A 459 7.07 6.96 12.76
CA MET A 459 7.18 7.64 11.48
C MET A 459 5.95 7.36 10.62
N ASP A 460 5.50 8.36 9.85
CA ASP A 460 4.50 8.20 8.79
C ASP A 460 5.14 8.43 7.42
N PRO A 461 5.54 7.37 6.69
CA PRO A 461 6.19 7.49 5.39
C PRO A 461 5.31 8.10 4.29
N ARG A 462 4.00 8.26 4.52
CA ARG A 462 3.09 8.91 3.57
C ARG A 462 3.24 10.43 3.58
N LYS A 463 3.81 11.00 4.65
CA LYS A 463 4.00 12.44 4.82
C LYS A 463 5.38 12.86 4.32
N VAL A 464 5.46 14.04 3.71
CA VAL A 464 6.71 14.64 3.25
C VAL A 464 7.42 15.26 4.47
N VAL A 465 8.56 14.68 4.89
CA VAL A 465 9.26 14.98 6.16
C VAL A 465 9.54 16.47 6.40
N PRO A 466 9.87 17.32 5.41
CA PRO A 466 10.10 18.75 5.66
C PRO A 466 8.83 19.59 5.80
N GLU A 467 7.67 19.11 5.35
CA GLU A 467 6.48 19.95 5.25
C GLU A 467 5.68 19.95 6.55
N THR A 468 5.61 18.88 7.35
CA THR A 468 4.66 18.86 8.48
C THR A 468 5.02 19.79 9.63
N GLU A 469 6.30 19.89 10.02
CA GLU A 469 6.69 20.82 11.10
C GLU A 469 6.62 22.26 10.60
N HIS A 470 7.29 22.57 9.47
CA HIS A 470 7.26 23.93 8.91
C HIS A 470 5.85 24.38 8.49
N ASP A 471 4.98 23.50 7.97
CA ASP A 471 3.59 23.83 7.60
C ASP A 471 2.73 24.02 8.85
N ASN A 472 2.91 23.21 9.90
CA ASN A 472 2.21 23.42 11.17
C ASN A 472 2.65 24.73 11.84
N THR A 473 3.96 25.01 11.90
CA THR A 473 4.49 26.30 12.37
C THR A 473 4.01 27.45 11.49
N SER A 474 4.03 27.31 10.16
CA SER A 474 3.53 28.34 9.23
C SER A 474 2.04 28.60 9.41
N ARG A 475 1.22 27.57 9.61
CA ARG A 475 -0.22 27.69 9.89
C ARG A 475 -0.46 28.31 11.27
N PHE A 476 0.37 27.98 12.26
CA PHE A 476 0.32 28.59 13.59
C PHE A 476 0.66 30.10 13.53
N MET A 477 1.70 30.46 12.79
CA MET A 477 2.08 31.85 12.50
C MET A 477 0.97 32.57 11.72
N PHE A 478 0.34 31.92 10.74
CA PHE A 478 -0.77 32.48 9.98
C PHE A 478 -2.02 32.74 10.84
N ALA A 479 -2.32 31.86 11.80
CA ALA A 479 -3.38 32.08 12.78
C ALA A 479 -3.05 33.26 13.71
N THR A 480 -1.77 33.38 14.10
CA THR A 480 -1.25 34.50 14.90
C THR A 480 -1.39 35.82 14.16
N LYS A 481 -1.08 35.82 12.86
CA LYS A 481 -1.24 36.99 11.99
C LYS A 481 -2.68 37.54 11.98
N HIS A 482 -3.68 36.67 12.05
CA HIS A 482 -5.10 37.07 12.02
C HIS A 482 -5.70 37.29 13.41
N GLY A 483 -4.93 37.12 14.49
CA GLY A 483 -5.45 37.27 15.85
C GLY A 483 -6.44 36.18 16.27
N ASP A 484 -6.46 35.01 15.60
CA ASP A 484 -7.40 33.94 15.92
C ASP A 484 -6.94 33.14 17.15
N ILE A 485 -7.23 33.69 18.33
CA ILE A 485 -6.89 33.10 19.62
C ILE A 485 -7.48 31.68 19.77
N SER A 486 -8.63 31.39 19.16
CA SER A 486 -9.26 30.07 19.25
C SER A 486 -8.45 29.02 18.50
N THR A 487 -7.97 29.38 17.31
CA THR A 487 -7.10 28.51 16.51
C THR A 487 -5.70 28.40 17.12
N ILE A 488 -5.14 29.47 17.69
CA ILE A 488 -3.87 29.45 18.45
C ILE A 488 -3.97 28.51 19.65
N LYS A 489 -5.05 28.62 20.45
CA LYS A 489 -5.33 27.69 21.57
C LYS A 489 -5.37 26.24 21.11
N ARG A 490 -6.01 25.98 19.96
CA ARG A 490 -6.09 24.65 19.37
C ARG A 490 -4.71 24.12 18.97
N TYR A 491 -3.87 24.94 18.36
CA TYR A 491 -2.51 24.54 17.98
C TYR A 491 -1.61 24.25 19.18
N LEU A 492 -1.69 25.07 20.24
CA LEU A 492 -1.00 24.80 21.50
C LEU A 492 -1.51 23.50 22.16
N LEU A 493 -2.82 23.23 22.10
CA LEU A 493 -3.41 21.96 22.55
C LEU A 493 -2.94 20.75 21.73
N LEU A 494 -2.60 20.95 20.46
CA LEU A 494 -2.05 19.91 19.59
C LEU A 494 -0.57 19.61 19.85
N GLY A 495 0.07 20.33 20.76
CA GLY A 495 1.46 20.11 21.15
C GLY A 495 2.50 20.80 20.24
N ILE A 496 2.08 21.79 19.42
CA ILE A 496 3.01 22.65 18.70
C ILE A 496 3.78 23.50 19.71
N ASP A 497 5.10 23.59 19.55
CA ASP A 497 5.94 24.41 20.41
C ASP A 497 5.71 25.90 20.11
N ILE A 498 5.49 26.69 21.15
CA ILE A 498 5.33 28.14 21.04
C ILE A 498 6.65 28.81 20.59
N HIS A 499 7.79 28.14 20.81
CA HIS A 499 9.12 28.62 20.48
C HIS A 499 9.58 28.28 19.06
N ASP A 500 8.77 27.59 18.28
CA ASP A 500 9.07 27.27 16.88
C ASP A 500 9.31 28.54 16.04
N ARG A 501 10.24 28.44 15.10
CA ARG A 501 10.69 29.56 14.26
C ARG A 501 10.36 29.34 12.80
N ASP A 502 10.00 30.41 12.10
CA ASP A 502 9.79 30.38 10.65
C ASP A 502 11.11 30.47 9.85
N TYR A 503 11.00 30.55 8.52
CA TYR A 503 12.17 30.63 7.63
C TYR A 503 13.01 31.91 7.81
N ASP A 504 12.55 32.92 8.55
CA ASP A 504 13.25 34.16 8.91
C ASP A 504 13.68 34.19 10.38
N ASP A 505 13.70 33.02 11.05
CA ASP A 505 13.96 32.85 12.49
C ASP A 505 12.97 33.61 13.39
N ARG A 506 11.80 34.00 12.88
CA ARG A 506 10.78 34.70 13.66
C ARG A 506 9.93 33.71 14.45
N THR A 507 9.65 34.08 15.69
CA THR A 507 8.70 33.40 16.58
C THR A 507 7.29 34.00 16.45
N VAL A 508 6.28 33.35 17.04
CA VAL A 508 4.90 33.90 17.08
C VAL A 508 4.82 35.27 17.76
N LEU A 509 5.74 35.59 18.67
CA LEU A 509 5.81 36.92 19.29
C LEU A 509 6.16 38.01 18.27
N HIS A 510 7.08 37.75 17.34
CA HIS A 510 7.43 38.69 16.27
C HIS A 510 6.22 38.95 15.37
N VAL A 511 5.52 37.89 14.97
CA VAL A 511 4.33 38.01 14.10
C VAL A 511 3.23 38.80 14.81
N ALA A 512 2.89 38.46 16.06
CA ALA A 512 1.89 39.18 16.85
C ALA A 512 2.27 40.66 17.08
N ALA A 513 3.54 40.94 17.37
CA ALA A 513 4.05 42.30 17.55
C ALA A 513 4.00 43.12 16.26
N SER A 514 4.29 42.50 15.11
CA SER A 514 4.30 43.17 13.80
C SER A 514 2.91 43.50 13.26
N GLU A 515 1.88 42.73 13.61
CA GLU A 515 0.50 42.98 13.17
C GLU A 515 -0.28 43.89 14.15
N GLY A 516 0.20 44.02 15.39
CA GLY A 516 -0.35 44.94 16.38
C GLY A 516 -1.52 44.40 17.21
N ASP A 517 -1.71 43.08 17.30
CA ASP A 517 -2.75 42.47 18.14
C ASP A 517 -2.26 42.32 19.59
N SER A 518 -2.58 43.31 20.42
CA SER A 518 -2.23 43.35 21.84
C SER A 518 -2.86 42.22 22.66
N THR A 519 -4.03 41.71 22.27
CA THR A 519 -4.74 40.64 22.98
C THR A 519 -4.10 39.29 22.72
N CYS A 520 -3.80 39.01 21.45
CA CYS A 520 -3.06 37.81 21.05
C CYS A 520 -1.66 37.79 21.66
N LEU A 521 -0.95 38.91 21.62
CA LEU A 521 0.39 39.06 22.19
C LEU A 521 0.39 38.82 23.71
N HIS A 522 -0.58 39.39 24.44
CA HIS A 522 -0.73 39.16 25.87
C HIS A 522 -0.99 37.67 26.18
N TYR A 523 -1.87 37.01 25.40
CA TYR A 523 -2.13 35.58 25.56
C TYR A 523 -0.87 34.73 25.33
N LEU A 524 -0.10 34.99 24.27
CA LEU A 524 1.14 34.27 23.97
C LEU A 524 2.19 34.48 25.07
N LEU A 525 2.39 35.72 25.54
CA LEU A 525 3.34 36.05 26.61
C LEU A 525 2.98 35.39 27.95
N THR A 526 1.70 35.26 28.29
CA THR A 526 1.29 34.52 29.51
C THR A 526 1.62 33.03 29.47
N LYS A 527 1.86 32.46 28.29
CA LYS A 527 2.26 31.05 28.10
C LYS A 527 3.74 30.89 27.77
N TRP A 528 4.45 31.99 27.52
CA TRP A 528 5.87 32.01 27.19
C TRP A 528 6.70 31.79 28.45
N LYS A 529 7.59 30.78 28.44
CA LYS A 529 8.41 30.40 29.61
C LYS A 529 9.89 30.79 29.49
N GLU A 530 10.28 31.33 28.35
CA GLU A 530 11.66 31.75 28.08
C GLU A 530 11.77 33.28 28.10
N SER A 531 12.95 33.82 27.77
CA SER A 531 13.11 35.27 27.60
C SER A 531 12.10 35.81 26.57
N PRO A 532 11.38 36.90 26.88
CA PRO A 532 10.46 37.56 25.94
C PRO A 532 11.19 38.32 24.83
N GLU A 533 12.52 38.22 24.75
CA GLU A 533 13.37 38.86 23.73
C GLU A 533 14.03 37.84 22.77
N PRO A 534 13.26 36.97 22.08
CA PRO A 534 13.83 36.16 21.00
C PRO A 534 14.31 37.08 19.88
N ARG A 535 15.35 36.66 19.15
CA ARG A 535 15.89 37.42 18.01
C ARG A 535 15.57 36.72 16.70
N ASP A 536 15.12 37.50 15.71
CA ASP A 536 14.96 37.07 14.32
C ASP A 536 16.32 36.99 13.59
N ARG A 537 16.29 36.59 12.31
CA ARG A 537 17.47 36.54 11.42
C ARG A 537 18.19 37.89 11.29
N PHE A 538 17.47 38.99 11.47
CA PHE A 538 17.99 40.35 11.37
C PHE A 538 18.46 40.91 12.73
N GLY A 539 18.39 40.10 13.78
CA GLY A 539 18.77 40.49 15.14
C GLY A 539 17.75 41.39 15.84
N ARG A 540 16.54 41.53 15.28
CA ARG A 540 15.43 42.29 15.86
C ARG A 540 14.68 41.46 16.88
N THR A 541 14.19 42.14 17.90
CA THR A 541 13.29 41.58 18.91
C THR A 541 11.82 41.87 18.57
N PRO A 542 10.85 41.17 19.20
CA PRO A 542 9.44 41.53 19.06
C PRO A 542 9.15 42.99 19.45
N LEU A 543 9.91 43.55 20.40
CA LEU A 543 9.79 44.95 20.81
C LEU A 543 10.25 45.89 19.70
N ASP A 544 11.33 45.55 19.00
CA ASP A 544 11.81 46.32 17.84
C ASP A 544 10.79 46.31 16.71
N ASP A 545 10.16 45.16 16.45
CA ASP A 545 9.11 45.04 15.43
C ASP A 545 7.87 45.88 15.82
N ALA A 546 7.40 45.80 17.06
CA ALA A 546 6.27 46.61 17.53
C ALA A 546 6.57 48.12 17.43
N ASN A 547 7.80 48.55 17.73
CA ASN A 547 8.23 49.94 17.58
C ASN A 547 8.33 50.36 16.11
N TYR A 548 8.86 49.50 15.24
CA TYR A 548 9.03 49.77 13.82
C TYR A 548 7.69 49.99 13.12
N PHE A 549 6.68 49.17 13.44
CA PHE A 549 5.33 49.31 12.89
C PHE A 549 4.44 50.30 13.66
N GLY A 550 4.91 50.82 14.80
CA GLY A 550 4.24 51.88 15.57
C GLY A 550 3.08 51.40 16.46
N HIS A 551 3.07 50.13 16.86
CA HIS A 551 2.03 49.51 17.69
C HIS A 551 2.25 49.77 19.18
N LYS A 552 1.87 50.98 19.64
CA LYS A 552 2.10 51.46 21.02
C LYS A 552 1.56 50.53 22.12
N GLU A 553 0.38 49.93 21.93
CA GLU A 553 -0.20 49.00 22.91
C GLU A 553 0.64 47.72 23.06
N CYS A 554 1.13 47.16 21.96
CA CYS A 554 2.02 46.00 21.97
C CYS A 554 3.36 46.32 22.63
N VAL A 555 3.91 47.54 22.41
CA VAL A 555 5.14 48.01 23.07
C VAL A 555 4.96 48.06 24.58
N THR A 556 3.84 48.61 25.07
CA THR A 556 3.54 48.63 26.51
C THR A 556 3.46 47.23 27.09
N VAL A 557 2.71 46.32 26.45
CA VAL A 557 2.57 44.93 26.92
C VAL A 557 3.92 44.20 26.93
N LEU A 558 4.74 44.34 25.88
CA LEU A 558 6.06 43.71 25.83
C LEU A 558 7.00 44.27 26.90
N GLN A 559 7.05 45.59 27.08
CA GLN A 559 7.89 46.21 28.10
C GLN A 559 7.50 45.75 29.51
N GLU A 560 6.20 45.69 29.83
CA GLU A 560 5.71 45.18 31.11
C GLU A 560 6.11 43.72 31.38
N PHE A 561 6.21 42.88 30.35
CA PHE A 561 6.67 41.49 30.49
C PHE A 561 8.20 41.38 30.56
N ILE A 562 8.94 42.22 29.84
CA ILE A 562 10.41 42.30 29.89
C ILE A 562 10.87 42.78 31.28
N ASP A 563 10.24 43.81 31.82
CA ASP A 563 10.57 44.36 33.15
C ASP A 563 10.30 43.30 34.24
N ARG A 564 9.18 42.58 34.15
CA ARG A 564 8.88 41.46 35.07
C ARG A 564 9.84 40.28 34.97
N TRP A 565 10.46 40.08 33.81
CA TRP A 565 11.44 39.02 33.61
C TRP A 565 12.83 39.42 34.12
N THR A 566 13.21 40.68 33.99
CA THR A 566 14.50 41.19 34.52
C THR A 566 14.51 41.34 36.04
N GLU A 567 13.34 41.40 36.69
CA GLU A 567 13.18 41.39 38.16
C GLU A 567 13.22 39.98 38.80
N GLN A 568 13.15 38.90 38.00
CA GLN A 568 13.29 37.51 38.43
C GLN A 568 14.73 37.03 38.31
#